data_AF-A0A842SQ34-F1
#
_entry.id   AF-A0A842SQ34-F1
#
_cell.length_a   1.000
_cell.length_b   1.000
_cell.length_c   1.000
_cell.angle_alpha   90.00
_cell.angle_beta   90.00
_cell.angle_gamma   90.00
#
_symmetry.space_group_name_H-M   'P 1'
#
loop_
_entity.id
_entity.type
_entity.pdbx_description
1 polymer ?
#
loop_
_entity_poly.entity_id
_entity_poly.type
_entity_poly.pdbx_seq_one_letter_code
_entity_poly.pdbx_strand_id
1 'polypeptide(L)'
;DFSEVNIIDHHQMSPDLMERLVQNGFNITLDTRDCAGVLVYQEFKEALGREGARIAAYAAISDMFENGPLGSEILAKMDRKFAQHEAQILTHALSMDQTIDFKRRVMDALAQFSYPHRIEGAVDLAIACLEEMAQLKEFIKEKAIIKGRLAYMEAEGEQSTGGIANLIIDALGVDVGLSYKINEEFYNLSLRGEKELDEHLGHICKRLGTKYEGFGGGHKRASGIKIPSENLVPLINELLGILN
;
A
#
# COMPACT_ATOMS: atom_id res chain seq x y z
N ASP A 1 -29.87 -24.96 -6.13
CA ASP A 1 -28.54 -24.99 -6.75
C ASP A 1 -27.58 -24.19 -5.89
N PHE A 2 -26.46 -24.80 -5.51
CA PHE A 2 -25.36 -24.05 -4.87
C PHE A 2 -24.55 -23.40 -5.99
N SER A 3 -24.35 -22.08 -5.89
CA SER A 3 -23.47 -21.36 -6.80
C SER A 3 -22.03 -21.80 -6.58
N GLU A 4 -21.28 -21.96 -7.68
CA GLU A 4 -19.82 -22.08 -7.60
C GLU A 4 -19.24 -20.76 -7.10
N VAL A 5 -18.36 -20.82 -6.10
CA VAL A 5 -17.69 -19.64 -5.54
C VAL A 5 -16.18 -19.82 -5.62
N ASN A 6 -15.54 -18.92 -6.37
CA ASN A 6 -14.09 -18.84 -6.50
C ASN A 6 -13.56 -17.68 -5.64
N ILE A 7 -12.59 -17.97 -4.77
CA ILE A 7 -11.86 -17.00 -3.95
C ILE A 7 -10.45 -16.90 -4.50
N ILE A 8 -10.09 -15.73 -5.02
CA ILE A 8 -8.76 -15.45 -5.59
C ILE A 8 -8.15 -14.28 -4.81
N ASP A 9 -7.07 -14.53 -4.09
CA ASP A 9 -6.44 -13.54 -3.20
C ASP A 9 -4.92 -13.77 -3.14
N HIS A 10 -4.19 -12.80 -2.61
CA HIS A 10 -2.74 -12.86 -2.39
C HIS A 10 -2.33 -12.53 -0.95
N HIS A 11 -3.29 -12.17 -0.09
CA HIS A 11 -2.99 -11.94 1.33
C HIS A 11 -2.76 -13.24 2.09
N GLN A 12 -2.01 -13.16 3.19
CA GLN A 12 -1.84 -14.30 4.08
C GLN A 12 -3.19 -14.69 4.69
N MET A 13 -3.53 -15.99 4.60
CA MET A 13 -4.73 -16.57 5.18
C MET A 13 -4.35 -17.60 6.24
N SER A 14 -5.08 -17.64 7.36
CA SER A 14 -4.80 -18.66 8.39
C SER A 14 -5.12 -20.07 7.86
N PRO A 15 -4.33 -21.10 8.23
CA PRO A 15 -4.60 -22.48 7.84
C PRO A 15 -6.02 -22.94 8.21
N ASP A 16 -6.48 -22.59 9.41
CA ASP A 16 -7.82 -22.96 9.90
C ASP A 16 -8.95 -22.37 9.05
N LEU A 17 -8.79 -21.12 8.57
CA LEU A 17 -9.78 -20.48 7.70
C LEU A 17 -9.77 -21.12 6.31
N MET A 18 -8.58 -21.37 5.77
CA MET A 18 -8.42 -22.01 4.47
C MET A 18 -9.06 -23.41 4.46
N GLU A 19 -8.81 -24.20 5.49
CA GLU A 19 -9.41 -25.54 5.63
C GLU A 19 -10.94 -25.46 5.67
N ARG A 20 -11.50 -24.54 6.46
CA ARG A 20 -12.95 -24.33 6.54
C ARG A 20 -13.56 -23.95 5.20
N LEU A 21 -12.92 -23.07 4.43
CA LEU A 21 -13.41 -22.66 3.12
C LEU A 21 -13.40 -23.85 2.14
N VAL A 22 -12.32 -24.62 2.07
CA VAL A 22 -12.26 -25.82 1.22
C VAL A 22 -13.33 -26.86 1.62
N GLN A 23 -13.51 -27.10 2.91
CA GLN A 23 -14.54 -28.03 3.43
C GLN A 23 -15.97 -27.61 3.07
N ASN A 24 -16.22 -26.31 2.88
CA ASN A 24 -17.52 -25.79 2.46
C ASN A 24 -17.66 -25.67 0.94
N GLY A 25 -16.72 -26.21 0.16
CA GLY A 25 -16.81 -26.31 -1.30
C GLY A 25 -16.40 -25.03 -2.05
N PHE A 26 -15.65 -24.13 -1.42
CA PHE A 26 -15.08 -22.97 -2.09
C PHE A 26 -13.82 -23.37 -2.87
N ASN A 27 -13.70 -22.89 -4.11
CA ASN A 27 -12.46 -22.98 -4.89
C ASN A 27 -11.54 -21.82 -4.48
N ILE A 28 -10.29 -22.10 -4.13
CA ILE A 28 -9.37 -21.09 -3.60
C ILE A 28 -8.08 -21.07 -4.42
N THR A 29 -7.76 -19.91 -4.98
CA THR A 29 -6.47 -19.61 -5.61
C THR A 29 -5.77 -18.56 -4.75
N LEU A 30 -4.74 -18.98 -3.99
CA LEU A 30 -3.98 -18.12 -3.09
C LEU A 30 -2.48 -18.22 -3.36
N ASP A 31 -1.83 -17.11 -3.73
CA ASP A 31 -0.37 -17.03 -3.81
C ASP A 31 0.11 -15.64 -3.39
N THR A 32 0.92 -15.58 -2.34
CA THR A 32 1.48 -14.34 -1.79
C THR A 32 2.62 -13.76 -2.61
N ARG A 33 3.04 -14.42 -3.70
CA ARG A 33 4.18 -14.02 -4.54
C ARG A 33 3.79 -13.18 -5.75
N ASP A 34 2.50 -13.07 -6.04
CA ASP A 34 1.91 -12.22 -7.09
C ASP A 34 0.69 -11.48 -6.52
N CYS A 35 0.12 -10.52 -7.26
CA CYS A 35 -1.09 -9.81 -6.84
C CYS A 35 -2.37 -10.49 -7.33
N ALA A 36 -3.51 -10.19 -6.69
CA ALA A 36 -4.79 -10.81 -7.02
C ALA A 36 -5.20 -10.60 -8.50
N GLY A 37 -4.92 -9.43 -9.09
CA GLY A 37 -5.22 -9.17 -10.51
C GLY A 37 -4.46 -10.08 -11.48
N VAL A 38 -3.22 -10.45 -11.13
CA VAL A 38 -2.42 -11.41 -11.89
C VAL A 38 -2.97 -12.83 -11.74
N LEU A 39 -3.37 -13.22 -10.52
CA LEU A 39 -3.98 -14.53 -10.26
C LEU A 39 -5.31 -14.70 -11.00
N VAL A 40 -6.15 -13.67 -11.02
CA VAL A 40 -7.39 -13.65 -11.81
C VAL A 40 -7.09 -13.86 -13.30
N TYR A 41 -6.10 -13.14 -13.84
CA TYR A 41 -5.72 -13.32 -15.24
C TYR A 41 -5.22 -14.74 -15.53
N GLN A 42 -4.44 -15.31 -14.62
CA GLN A 42 -3.91 -16.66 -14.78
C GLN A 42 -5.02 -17.72 -14.77
N GLU A 43 -6.01 -17.57 -13.89
CA GLU A 43 -7.19 -18.46 -13.80
C GLU A 43 -8.06 -18.38 -15.06
N PHE A 44 -8.31 -17.17 -15.56
CA PHE A 44 -9.24 -16.92 -16.68
C PHE A 44 -8.54 -16.56 -18.00
N LYS A 45 -7.28 -16.99 -18.16
CA LYS A 45 -6.40 -16.58 -19.26
C LYS A 45 -6.99 -16.81 -20.65
N GLU A 46 -7.63 -17.96 -20.84
CA GLU A 46 -8.25 -18.34 -22.11
C GLU A 46 -9.42 -17.42 -22.48
N ALA A 47 -10.19 -16.97 -21.49
CA ALA A 47 -11.32 -16.06 -21.70
C ALA A 47 -10.88 -14.60 -21.89
N LEU A 48 -9.85 -14.17 -21.16
CA LEU A 48 -9.36 -12.80 -21.13
C LEU A 48 -8.37 -12.46 -22.25
N GLY A 49 -7.69 -13.48 -22.79
CA GLY A 49 -6.78 -13.35 -23.92
C GLY A 49 -5.60 -12.41 -23.68
N ARG A 50 -5.07 -11.83 -24.76
CA ARG A 50 -3.89 -10.94 -24.70
C ARG A 50 -4.19 -9.60 -24.03
N GLU A 51 -5.39 -9.06 -24.25
CA GLU A 51 -5.75 -7.75 -23.72
C GLU A 51 -5.93 -7.79 -22.19
N GLY A 52 -6.47 -8.89 -21.64
CA GLY A 52 -6.51 -9.09 -20.19
C GLY A 52 -5.12 -9.18 -19.54
N ALA A 53 -4.12 -9.68 -20.27
CA ALA A 53 -2.74 -9.69 -19.78
C ALA A 53 -2.27 -8.26 -19.47
N ARG A 54 -2.65 -7.27 -20.29
CA ARG A 54 -2.29 -5.87 -20.09
C ARG A 54 -2.88 -5.31 -18.79
N ILE A 55 -4.13 -5.65 -18.49
CA ILE A 55 -4.77 -5.25 -17.23
C ILE A 55 -4.08 -5.90 -16.03
N ALA A 56 -3.73 -7.19 -16.15
CA ALA A 56 -2.97 -7.90 -15.13
C ALA A 56 -1.58 -7.28 -14.89
N ALA A 57 -0.92 -6.80 -15.95
CA ALA A 57 0.35 -6.08 -15.84
C ALA A 57 0.18 -4.76 -15.07
N TYR A 58 -0.90 -4.01 -15.33
CA TYR A 58 -1.20 -2.80 -14.55
C TYR A 58 -1.40 -3.13 -13.07
N ALA A 59 -2.17 -4.17 -12.76
CA ALA A 59 -2.36 -4.62 -11.38
C ALA A 59 -1.04 -5.01 -10.71
N ALA A 60 -0.16 -5.74 -11.41
CA ALA A 60 1.15 -6.11 -10.89
C ALA A 60 2.00 -4.88 -10.55
N ILE A 61 2.03 -3.87 -11.43
CA ILE A 61 2.80 -2.63 -11.20
C ILE A 61 2.20 -1.81 -10.06
N SER A 62 0.88 -1.66 -10.03
CA SER A 62 0.18 -0.87 -9.00
C SER A 62 0.35 -1.47 -7.60
N ASP A 63 0.35 -2.80 -7.47
CA ASP A 63 0.56 -3.50 -6.20
C ASP A 63 2.05 -3.80 -5.89
N MET A 64 3.00 -3.34 -6.72
CA MET A 64 4.44 -3.58 -6.57
C MET A 64 4.85 -5.07 -6.63
N PHE A 65 4.11 -5.87 -7.41
CA PHE A 65 4.33 -7.28 -7.69
C PHE A 65 4.85 -7.53 -9.13
N GLU A 66 5.41 -6.53 -9.82
CA GLU A 66 5.94 -6.66 -11.18
C GLU A 66 7.11 -7.65 -11.31
N ASN A 67 7.75 -7.99 -10.18
CA ASN A 67 8.83 -8.98 -10.10
C ASN A 67 8.34 -10.35 -9.58
N GLY A 68 7.03 -10.51 -9.36
CA GLY A 68 6.42 -11.80 -8.98
C GLY A 68 6.57 -12.86 -10.10
N PRO A 69 6.49 -14.16 -9.77
CA PRO A 69 6.64 -15.24 -10.74
C PRO A 69 5.77 -15.08 -12.00
N LEU A 70 4.48 -14.76 -11.84
CA LEU A 70 3.55 -14.57 -12.95
C LEU A 70 3.60 -13.15 -13.50
N GLY A 71 3.68 -12.13 -12.65
CA GLY A 71 3.76 -10.73 -13.06
C GLY A 71 4.96 -10.46 -13.98
N SER A 72 6.12 -11.03 -13.65
CA SER A 72 7.33 -10.91 -14.45
C SER A 72 7.21 -11.59 -15.83
N GLU A 73 6.53 -12.75 -15.91
CA GLU A 73 6.26 -13.44 -17.19
C GLU A 73 5.35 -12.61 -18.09
N ILE A 74 4.28 -12.04 -17.53
CA ILE A 74 3.33 -11.18 -18.25
C ILE A 74 4.06 -9.96 -18.82
N LEU A 75 4.81 -9.26 -17.97
CA LEU A 75 5.54 -8.04 -18.34
C LEU A 75 6.70 -8.29 -19.30
N ALA A 76 7.25 -9.51 -19.36
CA ALA A 76 8.34 -9.85 -20.29
C ALA A 76 7.94 -9.72 -21.77
N LYS A 77 6.63 -9.70 -22.08
CA LYS A 77 6.09 -9.61 -23.44
C LYS A 77 5.48 -8.24 -23.76
N MET A 78 5.78 -7.22 -22.94
CA MET A 78 5.21 -5.88 -23.05
C MET A 78 6.27 -4.80 -23.11
N ASP A 79 5.92 -3.63 -23.67
CA ASP A 79 6.71 -2.43 -23.46
C ASP A 79 6.55 -1.98 -21.99
N ARG A 80 7.62 -2.11 -21.21
CA ARG A 80 7.59 -1.85 -19.77
C ARG A 80 7.29 -0.39 -19.45
N LYS A 81 7.82 0.57 -20.23
CA LYS A 81 7.62 1.99 -19.96
C LYS A 81 6.17 2.38 -20.19
N PHE A 82 5.58 1.86 -21.27
CA PHE A 82 4.19 2.04 -21.58
C PHE A 82 3.30 1.44 -20.48
N ALA A 83 3.53 0.18 -20.10
CA ALA A 83 2.75 -0.47 -19.05
C ALA A 83 2.85 0.26 -17.70
N GLN A 84 4.05 0.70 -17.32
CA GLN A 84 4.29 1.49 -16.11
C GLN A 84 3.53 2.81 -16.15
N HIS A 85 3.56 3.53 -17.27
CA HIS A 85 2.90 4.82 -17.37
C HIS A 85 1.38 4.69 -17.25
N GLU A 86 0.77 3.75 -17.95
CA GLU A 86 -0.67 3.47 -17.86
C GLU A 86 -1.09 3.03 -16.44
N ALA A 87 -0.31 2.15 -15.82
CA ALA A 87 -0.56 1.71 -14.44
C ALA A 87 -0.47 2.88 -13.44
N GLN A 88 0.53 3.75 -13.58
CA GLN A 88 0.72 4.91 -12.71
C GLN A 88 -0.42 5.94 -12.88
N ILE A 89 -0.89 6.19 -14.11
CA ILE A 89 -2.07 7.04 -14.34
C ILE A 89 -3.27 6.47 -13.58
N LEU A 90 -3.52 5.16 -13.71
CA LEU A 90 -4.63 4.50 -13.03
C LEU A 90 -4.51 4.59 -11.50
N THR A 91 -3.34 4.28 -10.95
CA THR A 91 -3.05 4.32 -9.51
C THR A 91 -3.28 5.72 -8.93
N HIS A 92 -2.71 6.75 -9.56
CA HIS A 92 -2.81 8.12 -9.08
C HIS A 92 -4.22 8.68 -9.23
N ALA A 93 -4.89 8.40 -10.36
CA ALA A 93 -6.26 8.85 -10.58
C ALA A 93 -7.23 8.24 -9.56
N LEU A 94 -7.14 6.93 -9.31
CA LEU A 94 -7.95 6.27 -8.29
C LEU A 94 -7.59 6.76 -6.88
N SER A 95 -6.33 7.09 -6.60
CA SER A 95 -5.94 7.67 -5.31
C SER A 95 -6.59 9.04 -5.07
N MET A 96 -6.75 9.83 -6.13
CA MET A 96 -7.34 11.18 -6.07
C MET A 96 -8.87 11.15 -6.00
N ASP A 97 -9.51 10.27 -6.76
CA ASP A 97 -10.97 10.15 -6.81
C ASP A 97 -11.44 8.75 -6.41
N GLN A 98 -11.96 8.66 -5.18
CA GLN A 98 -12.49 7.42 -4.61
C GLN A 98 -14.00 7.28 -4.76
N THR A 99 -14.66 8.19 -5.50
CA THR A 99 -16.11 8.15 -5.72
C THR A 99 -16.53 6.88 -6.47
N ILE A 100 -17.76 6.43 -6.21
CA ILE A 100 -18.32 5.26 -6.90
C ILE A 100 -18.44 5.52 -8.40
N ASP A 101 -18.77 6.75 -8.80
CA ASP A 101 -18.96 7.11 -10.20
C ASP A 101 -17.65 7.05 -11.00
N PHE A 102 -16.55 7.57 -10.46
CA PHE A 102 -15.24 7.45 -11.10
C PHE A 102 -14.78 6.00 -11.17
N LYS A 103 -14.93 5.23 -10.08
CA LYS A 103 -14.60 3.80 -10.05
C LYS A 103 -15.38 3.00 -11.09
N ARG A 104 -16.68 3.28 -11.26
CA ARG A 104 -17.51 2.65 -12.30
C ARG A 104 -17.03 3.00 -13.70
N ARG A 105 -16.71 4.28 -13.96
CA ARG A 105 -16.14 4.71 -15.25
C ARG A 105 -14.85 3.97 -15.57
N VAL A 106 -13.95 3.86 -14.60
CA VAL A 106 -12.70 3.11 -14.73
C VAL A 106 -12.97 1.63 -15.03
N MET A 107 -13.86 1.00 -14.26
CA MET A 107 -14.25 -0.40 -14.46
C MET A 107 -14.83 -0.64 -15.86
N ASP A 108 -15.78 0.19 -16.31
CA ASP A 108 -16.42 0.05 -17.62
C ASP A 108 -15.40 0.21 -18.77
N ALA A 109 -14.46 1.14 -18.62
CA ALA A 109 -13.39 1.36 -19.59
C ALA A 109 -12.40 0.18 -19.64
N LEU A 110 -11.97 -0.34 -18.48
CA LEU A 110 -11.07 -1.50 -18.41
C LEU A 110 -11.76 -2.78 -18.89
N ALA A 111 -13.05 -2.97 -18.65
CA ALA A 111 -13.83 -4.10 -19.17
C ALA A 111 -13.89 -4.13 -20.70
N GLN A 112 -13.76 -2.96 -21.35
CA GLN A 112 -13.64 -2.81 -22.80
C GLN A 112 -12.17 -2.77 -23.28
N PHE A 113 -11.22 -3.08 -22.38
CA PHE A 113 -9.78 -3.02 -22.62
C PHE A 113 -9.28 -1.63 -23.05
N SER A 114 -9.96 -0.55 -22.67
CA SER A 114 -9.45 0.80 -22.91
C SER A 114 -8.15 1.06 -22.15
N TYR A 115 -7.35 1.99 -22.65
CA TYR A 115 -6.12 2.41 -21.98
C TYR A 115 -6.43 3.43 -20.87
N PRO A 116 -5.80 3.32 -19.68
CA PRO A 116 -5.98 4.27 -18.59
C PRO A 116 -5.89 5.75 -18.99
N HIS A 117 -4.94 6.15 -19.83
CA HIS A 117 -4.83 7.55 -20.29
C HIS A 117 -6.04 8.07 -21.10
N ARG A 118 -6.89 7.17 -21.60
CA ARG A 118 -8.10 7.52 -22.38
C ARG A 118 -9.36 7.61 -21.54
N ILE A 119 -9.28 7.23 -20.26
CA ILE A 119 -10.40 7.34 -19.34
C ILE A 119 -10.60 8.82 -19.01
N GLU A 120 -11.81 9.32 -19.24
CA GLU A 120 -12.15 10.73 -19.01
C GLU A 120 -11.82 11.15 -17.57
N GLY A 121 -10.98 12.19 -17.45
CA GLY A 121 -10.51 12.75 -16.19
C GLY A 121 -9.33 12.01 -15.54
N ALA A 122 -8.95 10.82 -16.00
CA ALA A 122 -7.91 10.03 -15.32
C ALA A 122 -6.53 10.71 -15.36
N VAL A 123 -6.15 11.30 -16.50
CA VAL A 123 -4.86 12.00 -16.62
C VAL A 123 -4.80 13.24 -15.71
N ASP A 124 -5.87 14.06 -15.71
CA ASP A 124 -5.93 15.27 -14.90
C ASP A 124 -5.89 14.94 -13.40
N LEU A 125 -6.62 13.92 -12.98
CA LEU A 125 -6.60 13.41 -11.60
C LEU A 125 -5.23 12.84 -11.21
N ALA A 126 -4.57 12.13 -12.12
CA ALA A 126 -3.23 11.61 -11.88
C ALA A 126 -2.20 12.73 -11.69
N ILE A 127 -2.27 13.79 -12.52
CA ILE A 127 -1.41 14.96 -12.38
C ILE A 127 -1.70 15.70 -11.07
N ALA A 128 -2.98 15.88 -10.72
CA ALA A 128 -3.36 16.52 -9.45
C ALA A 128 -2.81 15.74 -8.24
N CYS A 129 -2.91 14.41 -8.25
CA CYS A 129 -2.31 13.55 -7.21
C CYS A 129 -0.80 13.75 -7.10
N LEU A 130 -0.08 13.83 -8.23
CA LEU A 130 1.36 14.05 -8.24
C LEU A 130 1.74 15.42 -7.67
N GLU A 131 0.96 16.46 -7.97
CA GLU A 131 1.15 17.80 -7.42
C GLU A 131 0.92 17.81 -5.90
N GLU A 132 -0.15 17.19 -5.40
CA GLU A 132 -0.37 17.05 -3.95
C GLU A 132 0.77 16.29 -3.27
N MET A 133 1.27 15.21 -3.90
CA MET A 133 2.42 14.48 -3.39
C MET A 133 3.69 15.33 -3.36
N ALA A 134 3.94 16.16 -4.37
CA ALA A 134 5.10 17.05 -4.42
C ALA A 134 5.03 18.11 -3.32
N GLN A 135 3.89 18.79 -3.18
CA GLN A 135 3.64 19.78 -2.12
C GLN A 135 3.81 19.16 -0.73
N LEU A 136 3.34 17.92 -0.55
CA LEU A 136 3.50 17.22 0.72
C LEU A 136 4.95 16.90 1.04
N LYS A 137 5.77 16.55 0.04
CA LYS A 137 7.22 16.35 0.23
C LYS A 137 7.92 17.65 0.61
N GLU A 138 7.52 18.78 0.02
CA GLU A 138 8.05 20.11 0.39
C GLU A 138 7.68 20.47 1.82
N PHE A 139 6.40 20.28 2.20
CA PHE A 139 5.93 20.47 3.56
C PHE A 139 6.66 19.60 4.59
N ILE A 140 6.90 18.32 4.26
CA ILE A 140 7.68 17.40 5.09
C ILE A 140 9.09 17.93 5.32
N LYS A 141 9.77 18.44 4.29
CA LYS A 141 11.12 19.01 4.42
C LYS A 141 11.18 20.21 5.36
N GLU A 142 10.11 20.99 5.43
CA GLU A 142 10.03 22.15 6.32
C GLU A 142 9.67 21.81 7.77
N LYS A 143 8.83 20.78 7.98
CA LYS A 143 8.22 20.50 9.29
C LYS A 143 8.82 19.31 10.03
N ALA A 144 9.35 18.32 9.32
CA ALA A 144 9.81 17.09 9.95
C ALA A 144 11.09 17.32 10.76
N ILE A 145 11.16 16.66 11.91
CA ILE A 145 12.32 16.67 12.79
C ILE A 145 13.17 15.45 12.46
N ILE A 146 14.41 15.68 12.03
CA ILE A 146 15.39 14.62 11.72
C ILE A 146 16.29 14.36 12.92
N LYS A 147 16.43 13.09 13.31
CA LYS A 147 17.26 12.62 14.42
C LYS A 147 17.91 11.28 14.06
N GLY A 148 19.14 11.34 13.53
CA GLY A 148 19.87 10.15 13.10
C GLY A 148 19.12 9.44 11.96
N ARG A 149 18.82 8.16 12.16
CA ARG A 149 18.11 7.31 11.18
C ARG A 149 16.58 7.49 11.17
N LEU A 150 16.04 8.30 12.07
CA LEU A 150 14.60 8.57 12.20
C LEU A 150 14.30 10.02 11.78
N ALA A 151 13.24 10.22 11.01
CA ALA A 151 12.57 11.52 10.95
C ALA A 151 11.08 11.38 11.29
N TYR A 152 10.53 12.41 11.92
CA TYR A 152 9.15 12.37 12.38
C TYR A 152 8.43 13.72 12.33
N MET A 153 7.11 13.66 12.20
CA MET A 153 6.23 14.83 12.28
C MET A 153 4.79 14.46 12.65
N GLU A 154 4.03 15.47 13.09
CA GLU A 154 2.58 15.36 13.22
C GLU A 154 1.90 15.46 11.84
N ALA A 155 0.89 14.63 11.59
CA ALA A 155 0.02 14.74 10.42
C ALA A 155 -1.15 15.69 10.72
N GLU A 156 -1.49 16.55 9.76
CA GLU A 156 -2.51 17.59 9.88
C GLU A 156 -3.80 17.23 9.11
N GLY A 157 -4.95 17.72 9.58
CA GLY A 157 -6.23 17.57 8.85
C GLY A 157 -6.55 16.12 8.50
N GLU A 158 -6.91 15.85 7.24
CA GLU A 158 -7.27 14.51 6.75
C GLU A 158 -6.06 13.67 6.30
N GLN A 159 -4.82 14.11 6.56
CA GLN A 159 -3.62 13.38 6.15
C GLN A 159 -3.53 11.99 6.81
N SER A 160 -3.20 10.98 6.00
CA SER A 160 -2.91 9.63 6.47
C SER A 160 -1.54 9.56 7.11
N THR A 161 -1.47 9.20 8.41
CA THR A 161 -0.17 9.01 9.10
C THR A 161 0.70 7.97 8.39
N GLY A 162 0.12 6.90 7.84
CA GLY A 162 0.87 5.90 7.09
C GLY A 162 1.46 6.44 5.78
N GLY A 163 0.71 7.30 5.09
CA GLY A 163 1.17 7.96 3.85
C GLY A 163 2.30 8.95 4.13
N ILE A 164 2.13 9.80 5.16
CA ILE A 164 3.16 10.75 5.60
C ILE A 164 4.43 10.02 6.04
N ALA A 165 4.32 8.98 6.88
CA ALA A 165 5.47 8.19 7.32
C ALA A 165 6.27 7.61 6.14
N ASN A 166 5.59 7.20 5.06
CA ASN A 166 6.26 6.70 3.86
C ASN A 166 6.95 7.82 3.07
N LEU A 167 6.26 8.96 2.91
CA LEU A 167 6.81 10.13 2.22
C LEU A 167 7.96 10.80 2.97
N ILE A 168 8.05 10.65 4.29
CA ILE A 168 9.21 11.10 5.08
C ILE A 168 10.50 10.43 4.61
N ILE A 169 10.47 9.11 4.39
CA ILE A 169 11.63 8.36 3.87
C ILE A 169 12.05 8.91 2.52
N ASP A 170 11.09 9.05 1.60
CA ASP A 170 11.33 9.52 0.24
C ASP A 170 11.80 10.98 0.19
N ALA A 171 11.20 11.86 1.00
CA ALA A 171 11.52 13.29 0.99
C ALA A 171 12.85 13.62 1.66
N LEU A 172 13.27 12.84 2.68
CA LEU A 172 14.42 13.16 3.54
C LEU A 172 15.57 12.15 3.46
N GLY A 173 15.36 10.98 2.88
CA GLY A 173 16.38 9.93 2.77
C GLY A 173 16.78 9.30 4.10
N VAL A 174 15.87 9.24 5.07
CA VAL A 174 16.07 8.55 6.37
C VAL A 174 15.62 7.09 6.31
N ASP A 175 16.17 6.24 7.18
CA ASP A 175 15.83 4.82 7.20
C ASP A 175 14.43 4.54 7.75
N VAL A 176 13.97 5.37 8.70
CA VAL A 176 12.66 5.23 9.34
C VAL A 176 11.92 6.57 9.31
N GLY A 177 10.71 6.55 8.74
CA GLY A 177 9.76 7.64 8.83
C GLY A 177 8.69 7.35 9.88
N LEU A 178 8.38 8.32 10.74
CA LEU A 178 7.31 8.24 11.72
C LEU A 178 6.37 9.43 11.56
N SER A 179 5.07 9.15 11.50
CA SER A 179 4.04 10.18 11.55
C SER A 179 3.03 9.86 12.61
N TYR A 180 2.56 10.86 13.32
CA TYR A 180 1.57 10.71 14.38
C TYR A 180 0.43 11.71 14.24
N LYS A 181 -0.74 11.35 14.76
CA LYS A 181 -1.90 12.24 14.81
C LYS A 181 -2.70 11.99 16.08
N ILE A 182 -3.16 13.06 16.71
CA ILE A 182 -4.04 12.96 17.87
C ILE A 182 -5.42 12.44 17.46
N ASN A 183 -5.96 11.52 18.25
CA ASN A 183 -7.30 10.98 18.14
C ASN A 183 -7.84 10.83 19.56
N GLU A 184 -8.66 11.79 19.96
CA GLU A 184 -9.15 11.96 21.34
C GLU A 184 -7.96 12.05 22.32
N GLU A 185 -7.87 11.14 23.29
CA GLU A 185 -6.81 11.11 24.32
C GLU A 185 -5.58 10.31 23.88
N PHE A 186 -5.55 9.81 22.65
CA PHE A 186 -4.51 8.92 22.14
C PHE A 186 -3.80 9.51 20.92
N TYR A 187 -2.51 9.20 20.77
CA TYR A 187 -1.82 9.33 19.49
C TYR A 187 -1.90 8.02 18.72
N ASN A 188 -2.21 8.12 17.43
CA ASN A 188 -1.98 7.05 16.46
C ASN A 188 -0.69 7.36 15.69
N LEU A 189 0.30 6.50 15.83
CA LEU A 189 1.60 6.59 15.19
C LEU A 189 1.67 5.54 14.08
N SER A 190 2.18 5.95 12.92
CA SER A 190 2.55 5.06 11.82
C SER A 190 4.05 5.14 11.59
N LEU A 191 4.68 3.98 11.45
CA LEU A 191 6.09 3.85 11.10
C LEU A 191 6.22 3.19 9.74
N ARG A 192 7.17 3.69 8.95
CA ARG A 192 7.64 3.08 7.73
C ARG A 192 9.15 2.91 7.81
N GLY A 193 9.63 1.80 7.28
CA GLY A 193 11.06 1.49 7.17
C GLY A 193 11.45 1.40 5.72
N GLU A 194 12.67 1.82 5.41
CA GLU A 194 13.26 1.62 4.10
C GLU A 194 13.42 0.12 3.78
N LYS A 195 13.71 -0.19 2.52
CA LYS A 195 13.65 -1.55 1.98
C LYS A 195 14.58 -2.53 2.69
N GLU A 196 15.81 -2.13 2.98
CA GLU A 196 16.90 -2.93 3.53
C GLU A 196 17.00 -2.82 5.07
N LEU A 197 16.02 -2.17 5.72
CA LEU A 197 16.04 -1.96 7.16
C LEU A 197 16.13 -3.31 7.88
N ASP A 198 17.15 -3.48 8.72
CA ASP A 198 17.38 -4.73 9.46
C ASP A 198 16.33 -4.91 10.56
N GLU A 199 16.01 -3.82 11.26
CA GLU A 199 15.08 -3.79 12.37
C GLU A 199 13.66 -4.19 11.94
N HIS A 200 13.01 -5.02 12.77
CA HIS A 200 11.61 -5.36 12.56
C HIS A 200 10.71 -4.35 13.30
N LEU A 201 10.24 -3.32 12.58
CA LEU A 201 9.42 -2.25 13.15
C LEU A 201 8.17 -2.78 13.87
N GLY A 202 7.53 -3.85 13.37
CA GLY A 202 6.38 -4.45 14.04
C GLY A 202 6.66 -4.98 15.43
N HIS A 203 7.84 -5.58 15.66
CA HIS A 203 8.25 -6.06 16.97
C HIS A 203 8.58 -4.88 17.90
N ILE A 204 9.25 -3.86 17.38
CA ILE A 204 9.53 -2.62 18.11
C ILE A 204 8.22 -1.95 18.54
N CYS A 205 7.28 -1.80 17.61
CA CYS A 205 5.97 -1.19 17.86
C CYS A 205 5.16 -1.96 18.88
N LYS A 206 5.14 -3.30 18.81
CA LYS A 206 4.48 -4.15 19.82
C LYS A 206 5.07 -3.93 21.21
N ARG A 207 6.40 -3.95 21.33
CA ARG A 207 7.10 -3.74 22.60
C ARG A 207 6.84 -2.35 23.19
N LEU A 208 7.02 -1.31 22.38
CA LEU A 208 6.82 0.09 22.82
C LEU A 208 5.36 0.37 23.14
N GLY A 209 4.42 -0.11 22.32
CA GLY A 209 2.99 0.02 22.58
C GLY A 209 2.60 -0.56 23.94
N THR A 210 3.00 -1.79 24.24
CA THR A 210 2.74 -2.40 25.56
C THR A 210 3.39 -1.65 26.71
N LYS A 211 4.63 -1.16 26.53
CA LYS A 211 5.36 -0.42 27.57
C LYS A 211 4.69 0.91 27.93
N TYR A 212 4.15 1.60 26.94
CA TYR A 212 3.53 2.92 27.08
C TYR A 212 1.99 2.85 27.15
N GLU A 213 1.47 1.80 27.78
CA GLU A 213 0.04 1.61 28.09
C GLU A 213 -0.89 1.68 26.87
N GLY A 214 -0.37 1.26 25.71
CA GLY A 214 -1.07 1.23 24.45
C GLY A 214 -0.99 -0.13 23.77
N PHE A 215 -1.11 -0.14 22.45
CA PHE A 215 -0.88 -1.32 21.62
C PHE A 215 -0.13 -0.95 20.36
N GLY A 216 0.60 -1.90 19.80
CA GLY A 216 1.30 -1.70 18.54
C GLY A 216 1.60 -3.02 17.85
N GLY A 217 2.05 -2.93 16.61
CA GLY A 217 2.37 -4.09 15.79
C GLY A 217 2.42 -3.74 14.31
N GLY A 218 2.49 -4.78 13.48
CA GLY A 218 2.55 -4.67 12.03
C GLY A 218 3.64 -5.52 11.42
N HIS A 219 3.98 -5.21 10.18
CA HIS A 219 5.00 -5.91 9.39
C HIS A 219 6.38 -5.29 9.61
N LYS A 220 7.42 -5.96 9.09
CA LYS A 220 8.83 -5.54 9.23
C LYS A 220 9.04 -4.05 8.91
N ARG A 221 8.39 -3.53 7.87
CA ARG A 221 8.59 -2.16 7.32
C ARG A 221 7.36 -1.26 7.37
N ALA A 222 6.22 -1.75 7.83
CA ALA A 222 4.99 -0.97 7.93
C ALA A 222 4.28 -1.37 9.21
N SER A 223 4.26 -0.47 10.18
CA SER A 223 3.78 -0.74 11.53
C SER A 223 3.12 0.49 12.15
N GLY A 224 2.45 0.30 13.26
CA GLY A 224 1.84 1.40 13.99
C GLY A 224 1.73 1.12 15.49
N ILE A 225 1.48 2.20 16.23
CA ILE A 225 1.34 2.22 17.68
C ILE A 225 0.18 3.17 18.01
N LYS A 226 -0.70 2.78 18.93
CA LYS A 226 -1.65 3.69 19.59
C LYS A 226 -1.29 3.78 21.07
N ILE A 227 -1.07 4.99 21.59
CA ILE A 227 -0.67 5.26 22.99
C ILE A 227 -1.39 6.47 23.58
N PRO A 228 -1.55 6.56 24.91
CA PRO A 228 -1.98 7.79 25.58
C PRO A 228 -1.12 9.00 25.21
N SER A 229 -1.74 10.18 25.12
CA SER A 229 -1.13 11.40 24.60
C SER A 229 0.15 11.83 25.34
N GLU A 230 0.19 11.64 26.64
CA GLU A 230 1.30 11.95 27.54
C GLU A 230 2.58 11.14 27.26
N ASN A 231 2.44 9.98 26.58
CA ASN A 231 3.53 9.05 26.35
C ASN A 231 4.28 9.28 25.03
N LEU A 232 3.86 10.25 24.20
CA LEU A 232 4.45 10.48 22.88
C LEU A 232 5.95 10.79 22.93
N VAL A 233 6.34 11.77 23.74
CA VAL A 233 7.74 12.23 23.82
C VAL A 233 8.65 11.14 24.39
N PRO A 234 8.31 10.48 25.52
CA PRO A 234 9.07 9.33 26.01
C PRO A 234 9.24 8.22 24.97
N LEU A 235 8.17 7.87 24.26
CA LEU A 235 8.20 6.82 23.24
C LEU A 235 9.14 7.16 22.08
N ILE A 236 9.09 8.39 21.56
CA ILE A 236 9.98 8.83 20.48
C ILE A 236 11.45 8.76 20.92
N ASN A 237 11.75 9.18 22.15
CA ASN A 237 13.12 9.12 22.67
C ASN A 237 13.64 7.68 22.81
N GLU A 238 12.79 6.74 23.26
CA GLU A 238 13.18 5.33 23.32
C GLU A 238 13.35 4.72 21.92
N LEU A 239 12.46 5.06 20.98
CA LEU A 239 12.60 4.64 19.58
C LEU A 239 13.93 5.13 18.98
N LEU A 240 14.32 6.37 19.25
CA LEU A 240 15.61 6.91 18.83
C LEU A 240 16.79 6.12 19.42
N GLY A 241 16.71 5.70 20.68
CA GLY A 241 17.74 4.87 21.31
C GLY A 241 17.76 3.41 20.81
N ILE A 242 16.70 2.93 20.17
CA ILE A 242 16.66 1.60 19.55
C ILE A 242 17.26 1.63 18.15
N LEU A 243 17.08 2.72 17.42
CA LEU A 243 17.49 2.85 16.02
C LEU A 243 18.93 3.34 15.84
N ASN A 244 19.51 4.02 16.85
CA ASN A 244 20.90 4.50 16.83
C ASN A 244 21.78 3.66 17.76
#